data_AF-A0A9E2RRZ4-F1
#
_entry.id   AF-A0A9E2RRZ4-F1
#
_cell.length_a   1.000
_cell.length_b   1.000
_cell.length_c   1.000
_cell.angle_alpha   90.00
_cell.angle_beta   90.00
_cell.angle_gamma   90.00
#
_symmetry.space_group_name_H-M   'P 1'
#
loop_
_entity.id
_entity.type
_entity.pdbx_description
1 polymer ?
#
loop_
_entity_poly.entity_id
_entity_poly.type
_entity_poly.pdbx_seq_one_letter_code
_entity_poly.pdbx_strand_id
1 'polypeptide(L)' 'TVRFVSQMISVTRDKDGTIVDGNPDKVADITDVWTFARDVTSRDPNWKLVGTSSAQ' A
#
# COMPACT_ATOMS: atom_id res chain seq x y z
N THR A 1 3.29 12.99 -7.29
CA THR A 1 3.71 11.79 -6.53
C THR A 1 3.67 12.12 -5.05
N VAL A 2 3.41 11.15 -4.19
CA VAL A 2 3.32 11.31 -2.73
C VAL A 2 4.12 10.18 -2.07
N ARG A 3 4.89 10.49 -1.02
CA ARG A 3 5.61 9.51 -0.20
C ARG A 3 4.83 9.27 1.09
N PHE A 4 4.56 8.01 1.39
CA PHE A 4 3.94 7.55 2.63
C PHE A 4 4.99 6.84 3.48
N VAL A 5 4.98 7.13 4.78
CA VAL A 5 5.77 6.42 5.78
C VAL A 5 4.77 5.87 6.78
N SER A 6 4.78 4.55 6.97
CA SER A 6 3.79 3.85 7.78
C SER A 6 4.43 2.74 8.60
N GLN A 7 3.69 2.28 9.61
CA GLN A 7 4.01 1.07 10.36
C GLN A 7 2.95 0.03 10.03
N MET A 8 3.37 -1.16 9.63
CA MET A 8 2.47 -2.22 9.16
C MET A 8 2.82 -3.57 9.78
N ILE A 9 1.79 -4.32 10.17
CA ILE A 9 1.87 -5.75 10.48
C ILE A 9 1.18 -6.49 9.34
N SER A 10 1.85 -7.47 8.75
CA SER A 10 1.29 -8.28 7.65
C SER A 10 1.40 -9.75 7.96
N VAL A 11 0.32 -10.48 7.66
CA VAL A 11 0.21 -11.94 7.78
C VAL A 11 -0.67 -12.48 6.66
N THR A 12 -0.23 -13.55 6.01
CA THR A 12 -1.05 -14.31 5.07
C THR A 12 -1.49 -15.59 5.75
N ARG A 13 -2.80 -15.91 5.68
CA ARG A 13 -3.37 -17.14 6.23
C ARG A 13 -3.95 -18.00 5.13
N ASP A 14 -3.86 -19.32 5.30
CA ASP A 14 -4.55 -20.27 4.45
C ASP A 14 -6.05 -20.38 4.78
N LYS A 15 -6.75 -21.26 4.06
CA LYS A 15 -8.20 -21.50 4.23
C LYS A 15 -8.59 -22.05 5.62
N ASP A 16 -7.64 -22.68 6.32
CA ASP A 16 -7.87 -23.28 7.64
C ASP A 16 -7.47 -22.29 8.76
N GLY A 17 -7.06 -21.07 8.39
CA GLY A 17 -6.67 -20.00 9.31
C GLY A 17 -5.21 -20.08 9.78
N THR A 18 -4.41 -21.00 9.23
CA THR A 18 -3.01 -21.14 9.59
C THR A 18 -2.17 -20.05 8.92
N ILE A 19 -1.23 -19.45 9.66
CA ILE A 19 -0.32 -18.44 9.11
C ILE A 19 0.69 -19.13 8.19
N VAL A 20 0.75 -18.71 6.93
CA VAL A 20 1.67 -19.24 5.91
C VAL A 20 2.75 -18.25 5.49
N ASP A 21 2.59 -16.97 5.82
CA ASP A 21 3.60 -15.93 5.62
C ASP A 21 3.40 -14.75 6.59
N GLY A 22 4.47 -14.03 6.91
CA GLY A 22 4.46 -12.88 7.81
C GLY A 22 4.52 -13.23 9.31
N ASN A 23 4.32 -12.22 10.16
CA ASN A 23 4.33 -12.37 11.62
C ASN A 23 3.34 -11.38 12.26
N PRO A 24 2.38 -11.85 13.09
CA PRO A 24 1.31 -11.01 13.65
C PRO A 24 1.79 -10.03 14.74
N ASP A 25 2.98 -10.22 15.30
CA ASP A 25 3.52 -9.40 16.37
C ASP A 25 4.68 -8.51 15.89
N LYS A 26 5.10 -8.65 14.62
CA LYS A 26 6.20 -7.89 14.05
C LYS A 26 5.68 -6.66 13.30
N VAL A 27 5.99 -5.48 13.84
CA VAL A 27 5.79 -4.20 13.14
C VAL A 27 6.94 -3.98 12.17
N ALA A 28 6.63 -3.61 10.93
CA ALA A 28 7.58 -3.18 9.92
C ALA A 28 7.34 -1.71 9.55
N ASP A 29 8.42 -0.93 9.47
CA ASP A 29 8.36 0.42 8.91
C ASP A 29 8.42 0.32 7.38
N ILE A 30 7.41 0.86 6.70
CA ILE A 30 7.27 0.78 5.25
C ILE A 30 7.29 2.20 4.67
N THR A 31 8.07 2.38 3.61
CA THR A 31 8.07 3.61 2.81
C THR A 31 7.56 3.32 1.40
N ASP A 32 6.38 3.87 1.10
CA ASP A 32 5.74 3.76 -0.21
C ASP A 32 5.78 5.09 -0.96
N VAL A 33 5.90 5.01 -2.27
CA VAL A 33 5.77 6.15 -3.18
C VAL A 33 4.64 5.88 -4.17
N TRP A 34 3.60 6.70 -4.09
CA TRP A 34 2.42 6.56 -4.95
C TRP A 34 2.34 7.72 -5.95
N THR A 35 2.01 7.38 -7.19
CA THR A 35 1.80 8.33 -8.28
C THR A 35 0.31 8.41 -8.56
N PHE A 36 -0.24 9.62 -8.45
CA PHE A 36 -1.63 9.89 -8.76
C PHE A 36 -1.72 10.74 -10.04
N ALA A 37 -2.74 10.47 -10.85
CA ALA A 37 -3.07 11.26 -12.02
C ALA A 37 -4.56 11.61 -12.05
N ARG A 38 -4.85 12.77 -12.61
CA ARG A 38 -6.21 13.26 -12.89
C ARG A 38 -6.20 13.97 -14.23
N ASP A 39 -7.23 13.74 -15.02
CA ASP A 39 -7.52 14.56 -16.19
C ASP A 39 -8.07 15.92 -15.74
N VAL A 40 -7.31 16.99 -16.00
CA VAL A 40 -7.66 18.35 -15.60
C VAL A 40 -8.82 18.95 -16.39
N THR A 41 -9.19 18.35 -17.53
CA THR A 41 -10.38 18.73 -18.30
C THR A 41 -11.66 18.12 -17.73
N SER A 42 -11.53 17.07 -16.92
CA SER A 42 -12.66 16.40 -16.30
C SER A 42 -13.24 17.21 -15.12
N ARG A 43 -14.57 17.27 -15.07
CA ARG A 43 -15.32 17.79 -13.92
C ARG A 43 -15.25 16.87 -12.70
N ASP A 44 -14.88 15.61 -12.88
CA ASP A 44 -14.66 14.67 -11.79
C ASP A 44 -13.40 15.11 -11.00
N PRO A 45 -13.54 15.44 -9.69
CA PRO A 45 -12.42 15.89 -8.88
C PRO A 45 -11.48 14.74 -8.45
N ASN A 46 -11.84 13.48 -8.71
CA ASN A 46 -11.12 12.33 -8.18
C ASN A 46 -9.78 12.09 -8.89
N TRP A 47 -8.78 11.72 -8.07
CA TRP A 47 -7.46 11.31 -8.53
C TRP A 47 -7.37 9.78 -8.55
N LYS A 48 -6.76 9.23 -9.61
CA LYS A 48 -6.53 7.79 -9.75
C LYS A 48 -5.09 7.46 -9.38
N LEU A 49 -4.91 6.36 -8.66
CA LEU A 49 -3.59 5.76 -8.45
C LEU A 49 -3.13 5.12 -9.76
N VAL A 50 -2.01 5.59 -10.31
CA VAL A 50 -1.45 5.13 -11.59
C VAL A 50 -0.07 4.51 -11.46
N GLY A 51 0.52 4.50 -10.26
CA GLY A 51 1.77 3.82 -10.00
C GLY A 51 2.07 3.71 -8.51
N THR A 52 2.65 2.59 -8.12
CA THR A 52 3.12 2.31 -6.76
C THR A 52 4.55 1.81 -6.83
N SER A 53 5.39 2.26 -5.91
CA SER A 53 6.72 1.72 -5.68
C SER A 53 6.97 1.67 -4.17
N SER A 54 7.52 0.57 -3.70
CA SER A 54 7.93 0.39 -2.32
C SER A 54 9.46 0.25 -2.28
N ALA A 55 10.10 0.98 -1.39
CA ALA A 55 11.47 0.66 -1.00
C ALA A 55 11.35 -0.43 0.08
N GLN A 56 11.77 -1.65 -0.27
CA GLN A 56 11.81 -2.77 0.67
C GLN A 56 13.03 -2.66 1.59
#